data_AF-A0A2Z4Y726-F1
#
_entry.id   AF-A0A2Z4Y726-F1
#
_cell.length_a   1.000
_cell.length_b   1.000
_cell.length_c   1.000
_cell.angle_alpha   90.00
_cell.angle_beta   90.00
_cell.angle_gamma   90.00
#
_symmetry.space_group_name_H-M   'P 1'
#
loop_
_entity.id
_entity.type
_entity.pdbx_description
1 polymer ?
#
loop_
_entity_poly.entity_id
_entity_poly.type
_entity_poly.pdbx_seq_one_letter_code
_entity_poly.pdbx_strand_id
1 'polypeptide(L)'
;MEDVVGAILDSLKREGVTQQGAVKEVKLKVGALDIHSSESFAQAFTSLTQGTLLEGARLDLEIVPARITCAKCGHSGDIGVGEADGHQAEPVVECPQCGEPCVVTGGRGIHPIDIIIED
;
A
#
# COMPACT_ATOMS: atom_id res chain seq x y z
N MET A 1 -1.15 7.26 -4.83
CA MET A 1 -1.70 7.64 -3.50
C MET A 1 -2.71 8.76 -3.61
N GLU A 2 -2.42 9.85 -4.33
CA GLU A 2 -3.39 10.92 -4.63
C GLU A 2 -4.72 10.37 -5.16
N ASP A 3 -4.68 9.45 -6.12
CA ASP A 3 -5.88 8.80 -6.67
C ASP A 3 -6.72 8.06 -5.61
N VAL A 4 -6.05 7.40 -4.66
CA VAL A 4 -6.73 6.64 -3.61
C VAL A 4 -7.36 7.58 -2.59
N VAL A 5 -6.66 8.65 -2.21
CA VAL A 5 -7.21 9.70 -1.34
C VAL A 5 -8.43 10.35 -2.00
N GLY A 6 -8.33 10.69 -3.29
CA GLY A 6 -9.43 11.24 -4.07
C GLY A 6 -10.64 10.30 -4.11
N ALA A 7 -10.41 9.02 -4.40
CA ALA A 7 -11.47 8.00 -4.42
C ALA A 7 -12.19 7.85 -3.07
N ILE A 8 -11.44 7.88 -1.97
CA ILE A 8 -12.00 7.84 -0.60
C ILE A 8 -12.86 9.09 -0.36
N LEU A 9 -12.32 10.28 -0.64
CA LEU A 9 -13.05 11.54 -0.46
C LEU A 9 -14.33 11.58 -1.28
N ASP A 10 -14.31 11.07 -2.51
CA ASP A 10 -15.50 11.00 -3.33
C ASP A 10 -16.52 9.97 -2.83
N SER A 11 -16.08 8.88 -2.19
CA SER A 11 -17.01 7.96 -1.49
C SER A 11 -17.69 8.63 -0.31
N LEU A 12 -16.91 9.30 0.55
CA LEU A 12 -17.42 10.02 1.71
C LEU A 12 -18.47 11.08 1.33
N LYS A 13 -18.22 11.83 0.25
CA LYS A 13 -19.20 12.79 -0.29
C LYS A 13 -20.50 12.12 -0.72
N ARG A 14 -20.44 10.96 -1.39
CA ARG A 14 -21.64 10.20 -1.81
C ARG A 14 -22.42 9.67 -0.61
N GLU A 15 -21.73 9.34 0.47
CA GLU A 15 -22.31 8.87 1.73
C GLU A 15 -22.82 10.04 2.61
N GLY A 16 -22.66 11.29 2.17
CA GLY A 16 -23.16 12.47 2.87
C GLY A 16 -22.28 12.95 4.03
N VAL A 17 -21.08 12.40 4.17
CA VAL A 17 -20.11 12.82 5.18
C VAL A 17 -19.57 14.19 4.80
N THR A 18 -19.81 15.17 5.67
CA THR A 18 -19.46 16.59 5.41
C THR A 18 -18.71 17.24 6.57
N GLN A 19 -18.71 16.61 7.75
CA GLN A 19 -18.03 17.11 8.93
C GLN A 19 -16.55 16.72 8.91
N GLN A 20 -15.66 17.71 9.07
CA GLN A 20 -14.23 17.46 9.30
C GLN A 20 -14.02 16.72 10.62
N GLY A 21 -13.09 15.76 10.63
CA GLY A 21 -12.83 14.92 11.80
C GLY A 21 -13.84 13.80 12.03
N ALA A 22 -14.86 13.66 11.15
CA ALA A 22 -15.78 12.51 11.20
C ALA A 22 -15.03 11.19 10.88
N VAL A 23 -14.03 11.21 10.01
CA VAL A 23 -13.22 10.02 9.72
C VAL A 23 -12.15 9.85 10.77
N LYS A 24 -12.18 8.71 11.49
CA LYS A 24 -11.20 8.38 12.54
C LYS A 24 -10.05 7.56 12.04
N GLU A 25 -10.31 6.68 11.10
CA GLU A 25 -9.29 5.77 10.61
C GLU A 25 -9.52 5.42 9.16
N VAL A 26 -8.42 5.34 8.43
CA VAL A 26 -8.35 4.83 7.07
C VAL A 26 -7.42 3.64 7.07
N LYS A 27 -7.93 2.47 6.68
CA LYS A 27 -7.14 1.25 6.53
C LYS A 27 -6.83 1.02 5.06
N LEU A 28 -5.55 0.91 4.70
CA LEU A 28 -5.11 0.66 3.33
C LEU A 28 -4.29 -0.62 3.24
N LYS A 29 -4.52 -1.41 2.20
CA LYS A 29 -3.56 -2.43 1.72
C LYS A 29 -2.59 -1.75 0.76
N VAL A 30 -1.30 -1.97 0.95
CA VAL A 30 -0.25 -1.43 0.08
C VAL A 30 0.70 -2.54 -0.32
N GLY A 31 0.92 -2.71 -1.62
CA GLY A 31 1.92 -3.62 -2.14
C GLY A 31 3.34 -3.22 -1.72
N ALA A 32 4.15 -4.19 -1.29
CA ALA A 32 5.52 -3.97 -0.81
C ALA A 32 6.46 -3.32 -1.87
N LEU A 33 6.13 -3.40 -3.15
CA LEU A 33 6.87 -2.75 -4.24
C LEU A 33 6.46 -1.29 -4.48
N ASP A 34 5.32 -0.86 -3.94
CA ASP A 34 4.75 0.48 -4.14
C ASP A 34 4.86 1.36 -2.87
N ILE A 35 5.67 0.92 -1.91
CA ILE A 35 5.96 1.65 -0.68
C ILE A 35 7.46 1.65 -0.39
N HIS A 36 7.98 2.78 0.05
CA HIS A 36 9.35 2.87 0.53
C HIS A 36 9.48 2.49 2.00
N SER A 37 8.56 3.00 2.83
CA SER A 37 8.41 2.63 4.23
C SER A 37 7.04 3.08 4.74
N SER A 38 6.53 2.45 5.81
CA SER A 38 5.27 2.87 6.45
C SER A 38 5.32 4.32 6.94
N GLU A 39 6.48 4.77 7.41
CA GLU A 39 6.68 6.15 7.88
C GLU A 39 6.56 7.16 6.75
N SER A 40 7.28 6.95 5.64
CA SER A 40 7.22 7.85 4.48
C SER A 40 5.81 7.92 3.90
N PHE A 41 5.10 6.80 3.87
CA PHE A 41 3.72 6.73 3.42
C PHE A 41 2.78 7.50 4.35
N ALA A 42 2.94 7.36 5.67
CA ALA A 42 2.14 8.09 6.66
C ALA A 42 2.35 9.61 6.58
N GLN A 43 3.60 10.06 6.37
CA GLN A 43 3.91 11.48 6.18
C GLN A 43 3.24 12.04 4.92
N ALA A 44 3.31 11.28 3.82
CA ALA A 44 2.70 11.69 2.56
C ALA A 44 1.16 11.68 2.64
N PHE A 45 0.55 10.70 3.33
CA PHE A 45 -0.88 10.70 3.62
C PHE A 45 -1.28 11.94 4.43
N THR A 46 -0.55 12.26 5.50
CA THR A 46 -0.80 13.45 6.32
C THR A 46 -0.74 14.73 5.48
N SER A 47 0.26 14.84 4.60
CA SER A 47 0.43 16.01 3.74
C SER A 47 -0.69 16.14 2.70
N LEU A 48 -1.13 15.02 2.11
CA LEU A 48 -2.17 15.00 1.08
C LEU A 48 -3.58 15.21 1.65
N THR A 49 -3.81 14.84 2.91
CA THR A 49 -5.12 14.91 3.56
C THR A 49 -5.39 16.22 4.28
N GLN A 50 -4.38 17.09 4.42
CA GLN A 50 -4.54 18.40 5.04
C GLN A 50 -5.61 19.24 4.30
N GLY A 51 -6.54 19.82 5.07
CA GLY A 51 -7.68 20.59 4.55
C GLY A 51 -8.82 19.74 3.99
N THR A 52 -8.78 18.41 4.14
CA THR A 52 -9.80 17.48 3.63
C THR A 52 -10.59 16.81 4.77
N LEU A 53 -11.63 16.04 4.44
CA LEU A 53 -12.39 15.25 5.43
C LEU A 53 -11.55 14.16 6.13
N LEU A 54 -10.39 13.81 5.56
CA LEU A 54 -9.46 12.83 6.10
C LEU A 54 -8.39 13.47 7.01
N GLU A 55 -8.38 14.79 7.16
CA GLU A 55 -7.42 15.46 8.02
C GLU A 55 -7.53 14.94 9.46
N GLY A 56 -6.41 14.52 10.03
CA GLY A 56 -6.34 13.97 11.39
C GLY A 56 -6.80 12.52 11.52
N ALA A 57 -7.23 11.85 10.44
CA ALA A 57 -7.56 10.43 10.48
C ALA A 57 -6.28 9.58 10.74
N ARG A 58 -6.39 8.55 11.58
CA ARG A 58 -5.34 7.56 11.77
C ARG A 58 -5.18 6.74 10.49
N LEU A 59 -3.96 6.60 10.01
CA LEU A 59 -3.66 5.67 8.92
C LEU A 59 -3.25 4.31 9.51
N ASP A 60 -3.88 3.24 9.04
CA ASP A 60 -3.47 1.86 9.29
C ASP A 60 -3.07 1.21 7.95
N LEU A 61 -1.91 0.58 7.91
CA LEU A 61 -1.32 0.03 6.70
C LEU A 61 -1.13 -1.48 6.84
N GLU A 62 -1.78 -2.23 5.96
CA GLU A 62 -1.48 -3.63 5.71
C GLU A 62 -0.53 -3.74 4.51
N ILE A 63 0.72 -4.13 4.76
CA ILE A 63 1.70 -4.33 3.68
C ILE A 63 1.56 -5.73 3.10
N VAL A 64 1.29 -5.79 1.79
CA VAL A 64 1.15 -7.04 1.05
C VAL A 64 2.48 -7.37 0.37
N PRO A 65 3.16 -8.46 0.75
CA PRO A 65 4.45 -8.80 0.14
C PRO A 65 4.31 -9.14 -1.35
N ALA A 66 5.37 -8.92 -2.11
CA ALA A 66 5.54 -9.56 -3.40
C ALA A 66 6.01 -11.00 -3.21
N ARG A 67 6.13 -11.78 -4.29
CA ARG A 67 6.51 -13.19 -4.23
C ARG A 67 7.41 -13.60 -5.36
N ILE A 68 8.25 -14.60 -5.07
CA ILE A 68 8.97 -15.36 -6.08
C ILE A 68 8.55 -16.82 -6.07
N THR A 69 8.73 -17.47 -7.22
CA THR A 69 8.75 -18.93 -7.34
C THR A 69 9.90 -19.32 -8.27
N CYS A 70 10.90 -20.01 -7.74
CA CYS A 70 12.08 -20.40 -8.49
C CYS A 70 11.78 -21.61 -9.39
N ALA A 71 11.90 -21.43 -10.70
CA ALA A 71 11.67 -22.49 -11.69
C ALA A 71 12.68 -23.65 -11.60
N LYS A 72 13.85 -23.43 -10.99
CA LYS A 72 14.93 -24.44 -10.90
C LYS A 72 14.85 -25.33 -9.67
N CYS A 73 14.66 -24.74 -8.49
CA CYS A 73 14.66 -25.50 -7.23
C CYS A 73 13.28 -25.58 -6.55
N GLY A 74 12.27 -24.89 -7.07
CA GLY A 74 10.92 -24.89 -6.52
C GLY A 74 10.72 -24.03 -5.27
N HIS A 75 11.74 -23.30 -4.80
CA HIS A 75 11.58 -22.37 -3.69
C HIS A 75 10.53 -21.31 -3.98
N SER A 76 9.64 -21.05 -3.01
CA SER A 76 8.71 -19.92 -3.02
C SER A 76 8.85 -19.15 -1.72
N GLY A 77 8.80 -17.83 -1.82
CA GLY A 77 9.02 -16.93 -0.69
C GLY A 77 8.40 -15.56 -0.95
N ASP A 78 8.12 -14.88 0.15
CA ASP A 78 7.68 -13.49 0.16
C ASP A 78 8.88 -12.56 -0.06
N ILE A 79 8.64 -11.45 -0.75
CA ILE A 79 9.59 -10.37 -1.01
C ILE A 79 9.04 -9.12 -0.34
N GLY A 80 9.78 -8.64 0.65
CA GLY A 80 9.44 -7.49 1.48
C GLY A 80 9.76 -6.14 0.84
N VAL A 81 9.49 -5.08 1.60
CA VAL A 81 9.77 -3.70 1.21
C VAL A 81 11.28 -3.52 1.02
N GLY A 82 11.69 -3.02 -0.14
CA GLY A 82 13.10 -2.76 -0.47
C GLY A 82 13.92 -4.00 -0.84
N GLU A 83 13.32 -5.19 -0.88
CA GLU A 83 14.01 -6.43 -1.29
C GLU A 83 14.03 -6.62 -2.83
N ALA A 84 13.23 -5.85 -3.56
CA ALA A 84 13.25 -5.77 -5.02
C ALA A 84 13.05 -4.33 -5.48
N ASP A 85 13.53 -4.01 -6.69
CA ASP A 85 13.33 -2.70 -7.29
C ASP A 85 11.90 -2.52 -7.81
N GLY A 86 11.08 -1.81 -7.03
CA GLY A 86 9.68 -1.54 -7.36
C GLY A 86 9.46 -0.68 -8.62
N HIS A 87 10.48 0.05 -9.09
CA HIS A 87 10.39 0.92 -10.27
C HIS A 87 10.40 0.14 -11.59
N GLN A 88 10.83 -1.12 -11.56
CA GLN A 88 10.79 -2.01 -12.72
C GLN A 88 9.40 -2.64 -12.84
N ALA A 89 8.86 -2.77 -14.04
CA ALA A 89 7.57 -3.45 -14.25
C ALA A 89 7.65 -4.94 -13.81
N GLU A 90 8.76 -5.60 -14.13
CA GLU A 90 9.06 -7.00 -13.79
C GLU A 90 10.41 -7.07 -13.07
N PRO A 91 10.44 -6.86 -11.74
CA PRO A 91 11.67 -6.93 -10.96
C PRO A 91 12.21 -8.36 -10.95
N VAL A 92 13.52 -8.50 -10.89
CA VAL A 92 14.19 -9.80 -10.79
C VAL A 92 15.09 -9.80 -9.56
N VAL A 93 15.03 -10.89 -8.79
CA VAL A 93 15.89 -11.13 -7.63
C VAL A 93 16.55 -12.49 -7.73
N GLU A 94 17.65 -12.70 -7.01
CA GLU A 94 18.29 -14.02 -6.93
C GLU A 94 17.52 -14.94 -5.97
N CYS A 95 17.30 -16.20 -6.38
CA CYS A 95 16.74 -17.19 -5.49
C CYS A 95 17.66 -17.41 -4.28
N PRO A 96 17.18 -17.26 -3.03
CA PRO A 96 18.01 -17.39 -1.84
C PRO A 96 18.51 -18.83 -1.59
N GLN A 97 17.94 -19.82 -2.29
CA GLN A 97 18.30 -21.23 -2.14
C GLN A 97 19.33 -21.71 -3.18
N CYS A 98 19.31 -21.18 -4.40
CA CYS A 98 20.13 -21.71 -5.50
C CYS A 98 20.74 -20.66 -6.44
N GLY A 99 20.51 -19.37 -6.19
CA GLY A 99 21.04 -18.26 -6.98
C GLY A 99 20.37 -18.04 -8.35
N GLU A 100 19.37 -18.84 -8.71
CA GLU A 100 18.68 -18.67 -10.00
C GLU A 100 17.87 -17.35 -10.02
N PRO A 101 17.97 -16.53 -11.08
CA PRO A 101 17.15 -15.34 -11.23
C PRO A 101 15.65 -15.67 -11.22
N CYS A 102 14.87 -14.95 -10.42
CA CYS A 102 13.45 -15.14 -10.25
C CYS A 102 12.71 -13.83 -10.50
N VAL A 103 11.70 -13.87 -11.38
CA VAL A 103 10.78 -12.75 -11.58
C VAL A 103 9.91 -12.60 -10.33
N VAL A 104 9.83 -11.38 -9.83
CA VAL A 104 8.98 -10.99 -8.70
C VAL A 104 7.57 -10.74 -9.20
N THR A 105 6.59 -11.27 -8.48
CA THR A 105 5.16 -11.20 -8.81
C THR A 105 4.35 -10.64 -7.64
N GLY A 106 3.23 -9.97 -7.92
CA GLY A 106 2.38 -9.38 -6.89
C GLY A 106 3.03 -8.20 -6.15
N GLY A 107 2.56 -7.92 -4.94
CA GLY A 107 3.09 -6.83 -4.09
C GLY A 107 2.98 -5.43 -4.69
N ARG A 108 1.96 -5.19 -5.51
CA ARG A 108 1.64 -3.88 -6.11
C ARG A 108 0.21 -3.47 -5.80
N GLY A 109 -0.07 -2.19 -5.96
CA GLY A 109 -1.36 -1.55 -5.73
C GLY A 109 -1.49 -0.92 -4.35
N ILE A 110 -2.38 0.06 -4.26
CA ILE A 110 -2.84 0.67 -3.03
C ILE A 110 -4.37 0.60 -3.05
N HIS A 111 -4.97 0.02 -2.01
CA HIS A 111 -6.41 -0.22 -1.96
C HIS A 111 -6.96 0.12 -0.57
N PRO A 112 -8.06 0.90 -0.49
CA PRO A 112 -8.77 1.04 0.78
C PRO A 112 -9.40 -0.30 1.17
N ILE A 113 -9.23 -0.66 2.44
CA ILE A 113 -9.83 -1.85 3.05
C ILE A 113 -11.09 -1.45 3.81
N ASP A 114 -10.98 -0.38 4.61
CA ASP A 114 -11.99 0.02 5.58
C ASP A 114 -11.81 1.49 5.95
N ILE A 115 -12.92 2.15 6.30
CA ILE A 115 -12.96 3.54 6.74
C ILE A 115 -13.86 3.61 7.97
N ILE A 116 -13.29 4.03 9.10
CA ILE A 116 -14.02 4.14 10.36
C ILE A 116 -14.43 5.59 10.55
N ILE A 117 -15.74 5.80 10.69
CA ILE A 117 -16.39 7.10 10.84
C ILE A 117 -17.00 7.18 12.24
N GLU A 118 -17.00 8.37 12.84
CA GLU A 118 -17.72 8.69 14.08
C GLU A 118 -19.24 8.56 13.90
N ASP A 119 -19.93 8.04 14.92
CA ASP A 119 -21.39 7.94 14.99
C ASP A 119 -22.09 9.31 14.97
#